data_AF-A0A2V9VN65-F1
#
_entry.id   AF-A0A2V9VN65-F1
#
_cell.length_a   1.000
_cell.length_b   1.000
_cell.length_c   1.000
_cell.angle_alpha   90.00
_cell.angle_beta   90.00
_cell.angle_gamma   90.00
#
_symmetry.space_group_name_H-M   'P 1'
#
loop_
_entity.id
_entity.type
_entity.pdbx_description
1 polymer ?
#
loop_
_entity_poly.entity_id
_entity_poly.type
_entity_poly.pdbx_seq_one_letter_code
_entity_poly.pdbx_strand_id
1 'polypeptide(L)'
;MCMQPEEIQTAEQLPSSLSPAAPMPTRADRLKLVFWGPDGLRAFWRLAIFVAIVFGLRFGISRTLRLLHIVKPHLPAAIDVSAKTVLLQESLAFLCVLLATLIMGSIEKRSLGDYGLPRRGAFGIRFFEGLVWGFFAECATMFTLYLTGNVTVNGFDLTGSAAVRYALLWLAAFVMVGFFEEFLFRGYPQFTLSTGIGFWPAALILSGLFWLGHMGNPGETWVGGFATALAALLFCVSLRVTGNLWFAIGMHAAWDWAETYFFGVADSGMPANGHLLNTTLSGSKWMTGGTVGPEGSVVELVIVSAVIGLLFLRFRRRELQRLTAPLS
;
A
#
# COMPACT_ATOMS: atom_id res chain seq x y z
N MET A 1 25.60 -57.68 -74.84
CA MET A 1 26.23 -57.44 -73.52
C MET A 1 27.17 -56.28 -73.74
N CYS A 2 26.74 -55.03 -73.56
CA CYS A 2 26.56 -54.30 -72.31
C CYS A 2 27.56 -53.13 -72.35
N MET A 3 27.06 -51.90 -72.20
CA MET A 3 27.64 -50.73 -71.54
C MET A 3 27.11 -49.47 -72.23
N GLN A 4 26.08 -48.85 -71.64
CA GLN A 4 25.76 -47.45 -71.88
C GLN A 4 26.48 -46.57 -70.83
N PRO A 5 26.82 -45.31 -71.17
CA PRO A 5 27.60 -44.44 -70.30
C PRO A 5 26.75 -43.80 -69.21
N GLU A 6 27.36 -43.54 -68.05
CA GLU A 6 26.79 -42.78 -66.93
C GLU A 6 26.40 -41.36 -67.35
N GLU A 7 25.13 -41.02 -67.11
CA GLU A 7 24.61 -39.67 -67.24
C GLU A 7 24.63 -38.98 -65.87
N ILE A 8 25.35 -37.86 -65.82
CA ILE A 8 25.57 -37.02 -64.65
C ILE A 8 24.23 -36.41 -64.20
N GLN A 9 23.71 -36.85 -63.05
CA GLN A 9 22.55 -36.21 -62.41
C GLN A 9 22.96 -34.85 -61.84
N THR A 10 22.42 -33.82 -62.49
CA THR A 10 22.50 -32.41 -62.11
C THR A 10 21.36 -32.03 -61.15
N ALA A 11 21.67 -31.04 -60.30
CA ALA A 11 20.76 -30.17 -59.55
C ALA A 11 20.00 -30.77 -58.35
N GLU A 12 20.63 -30.68 -57.19
CA GLU A 12 19.98 -30.63 -55.88
C GLU A 12 19.01 -29.43 -55.84
N GLN A 13 17.70 -29.70 -55.81
CA GLN A 13 16.65 -28.68 -55.69
C GLN A 13 16.75 -27.99 -54.33
N LEU A 14 17.15 -26.71 -54.31
CA LEU A 14 16.95 -25.85 -53.14
C LEU A 14 15.45 -25.77 -52.79
N PRO A 15 15.06 -25.80 -51.51
CA PRO A 15 13.67 -25.62 -51.11
C PRO A 15 13.18 -24.21 -51.48
N SER A 16 12.42 -24.11 -52.57
CA SER A 16 11.77 -22.89 -53.01
C SER A 16 10.45 -22.67 -52.25
N SER A 17 10.53 -22.21 -51.00
CA SER A 17 9.41 -21.53 -50.34
C SER A 17 9.86 -20.81 -49.08
N LEU A 18 10.60 -19.72 -49.24
CA LEU A 18 10.58 -18.66 -48.24
C LEU A 18 9.14 -18.10 -48.23
N SER A 19 8.35 -18.48 -47.22
CA SER A 19 7.09 -17.79 -46.92
C SER A 19 7.31 -16.27 -46.98
N PRO A 20 6.42 -15.50 -47.63
CA PRO A 20 6.59 -14.05 -47.69
C PRO A 20 6.81 -13.51 -46.29
N ALA A 21 7.90 -12.75 -46.09
CA ALA A 21 8.18 -12.09 -44.83
C ALA A 21 6.93 -11.31 -44.41
N ALA A 22 6.44 -11.54 -43.19
CA ALA A 22 5.25 -10.86 -42.70
C ALA A 22 5.41 -9.34 -42.90
N PRO A 23 4.40 -8.65 -43.45
CA PRO A 23 4.52 -7.23 -43.73
C PRO A 23 4.88 -6.49 -42.44
N MET A 24 5.87 -5.59 -42.52
CA MET A 24 6.28 -4.81 -41.36
C MET A 24 5.07 -4.03 -40.81
N PRO A 25 4.85 -4.04 -39.48
CA PRO A 25 3.72 -3.36 -38.89
C PRO A 25 3.73 -1.88 -39.23
N THR A 26 2.60 -1.37 -39.69
CA THR A 26 2.45 0.04 -40.07
C THR A 26 2.61 0.96 -38.86
N ARG A 27 2.82 2.26 -39.07
CA ARG A 27 2.84 3.24 -37.97
C ARG A 27 1.57 3.19 -37.11
N ALA A 28 0.42 2.94 -37.74
CA ALA A 28 -0.86 2.80 -37.04
C ALA A 28 -0.89 1.52 -36.17
N ASP A 29 -0.32 0.41 -36.66
CA ASP A 29 -0.22 -0.84 -35.89
C ASP A 29 0.72 -0.70 -34.70
N ARG A 30 1.85 0.00 -34.89
CA ARG A 30 2.78 0.34 -33.80
C ARG A 30 2.11 1.21 -32.75
N LEU A 31 1.30 2.19 -33.14
CA LEU A 31 0.55 3.03 -32.19
C LEU A 31 -0.51 2.22 -31.44
N LYS A 32 -1.23 1.32 -32.10
CA LYS A 32 -2.18 0.42 -31.43
C LYS A 32 -1.48 -0.46 -30.38
N LEU A 33 -0.28 -0.95 -30.66
CA LEU A 33 0.51 -1.76 -29.73
C LEU A 33 0.95 -0.99 -28.47
N VAL A 34 1.05 0.34 -28.51
CA VAL A 34 1.40 1.15 -27.33
C VAL A 34 0.27 1.19 -26.31
N PHE A 35 -0.98 1.22 -26.77
CA PHE A 35 -2.16 1.37 -25.93
C PHE A 35 -2.83 0.02 -25.62
N TRP A 36 -2.90 -0.88 -26.60
CA TRP A 36 -3.55 -2.19 -26.51
C TRP A 36 -2.52 -3.33 -26.42
N GLY A 37 -2.83 -4.31 -25.58
CA GLY A 37 -2.17 -5.60 -25.46
C GLY A 37 -3.17 -6.74 -25.73
N PRO A 38 -2.74 -8.01 -25.55
CA PRO A 38 -3.57 -9.19 -25.79
C PRO A 38 -4.90 -9.18 -25.02
N ASP A 39 -4.88 -8.60 -23.81
CA ASP A 39 -6.02 -8.56 -22.89
C ASP A 39 -6.72 -7.19 -22.83
N GLY A 40 -6.52 -6.34 -23.85
CA GLY A 40 -7.14 -5.00 -23.92
C GLY A 40 -6.19 -3.85 -23.55
N LEU A 41 -6.69 -2.82 -22.86
CA LEU A 41 -5.89 -1.64 -22.51
C LEU A 41 -4.72 -2.03 -21.60
N ARG A 42 -3.49 -1.62 -21.93
CA ARG A 42 -2.30 -1.96 -21.13
C ARG A 42 -2.36 -1.38 -19.73
N ALA A 43 -1.72 -2.07 -18.79
CA ALA A 43 -1.67 -1.72 -17.37
C ALA A 43 -1.30 -0.25 -17.09
N PHE A 44 -0.31 0.29 -17.81
CA PHE A 44 0.10 1.69 -17.65
C PHE A 44 -1.04 2.67 -17.91
N TRP A 45 -1.77 2.51 -19.02
CA TRP A 45 -2.86 3.42 -19.39
C TRP A 45 -4.07 3.26 -18.48
N ARG A 46 -4.37 2.02 -18.07
CA ARG A 46 -5.38 1.74 -17.04
C ARG A 46 -5.07 2.48 -15.74
N LEU A 47 -3.82 2.39 -15.27
CA LEU A 47 -3.36 3.12 -14.09
C LEU A 47 -3.39 4.64 -14.30
N ALA A 48 -2.99 5.15 -15.45
CA ALA A 48 -3.02 6.59 -15.76
C ALA A 48 -4.45 7.15 -15.72
N ILE A 49 -5.43 6.43 -16.29
CA ILE A 49 -6.84 6.81 -16.22
C ILE A 49 -7.34 6.80 -14.77
N PHE A 50 -7.03 5.75 -14.01
CA PHE A 50 -7.36 5.67 -12.59
C PHE A 50 -6.82 6.88 -11.81
N VAL A 51 -5.54 7.19 -11.99
CA VAL A 51 -4.89 8.34 -11.35
C VAL A 51 -5.57 9.65 -11.76
N ALA A 52 -5.87 9.84 -13.05
CA ALA A 52 -6.58 11.02 -13.53
C ALA A 52 -7.98 11.18 -12.90
N ILE A 53 -8.73 10.08 -12.74
CA ILE A 53 -10.04 10.09 -12.06
C ILE A 53 -9.87 10.48 -10.59
N VAL A 54 -8.92 9.88 -9.86
CA VAL A 54 -8.66 10.21 -8.45
C VAL A 54 -8.31 11.69 -8.30
N PHE A 55 -7.39 12.22 -9.11
CA PHE A 55 -7.04 13.65 -9.08
C PHE A 55 -8.22 14.55 -9.45
N GLY A 56 -8.99 14.19 -10.48
CA GLY A 56 -10.17 14.95 -10.90
C GLY A 56 -11.24 15.02 -9.80
N LEU A 57 -11.52 13.90 -9.14
CA LEU A 57 -12.46 13.83 -8.02
C LEU A 57 -11.98 14.67 -6.82
N ARG A 58 -10.72 14.51 -6.40
CA ARG A 58 -10.15 15.30 -5.28
C ARG A 58 -10.17 16.79 -5.61
N PHE A 59 -9.75 17.18 -6.82
CA PHE A 59 -9.78 18.57 -7.27
C PHE A 59 -11.21 19.14 -7.25
N GLY A 60 -12.18 18.40 -7.78
CA GLY A 60 -13.60 18.79 -7.80
C GLY A 60 -14.15 19.00 -6.39
N ILE A 61 -13.92 18.05 -5.47
CA ILE A 61 -14.36 18.16 -4.07
C ILE A 61 -13.72 19.39 -3.41
N SER A 62 -12.39 19.54 -3.49
CA SER A 62 -11.68 20.68 -2.90
C SER A 62 -12.13 22.02 -3.49
N ARG A 63 -12.50 22.07 -4.78
CA ARG A 63 -13.04 23.28 -5.41
C ARG A 63 -14.45 23.58 -4.88
N THR A 64 -15.33 22.59 -4.81
CA THR A 64 -16.70 22.74 -4.31
C THR A 64 -16.72 23.17 -2.85
N LEU A 65 -15.94 22.53 -1.98
CA LEU A 65 -15.85 22.90 -0.55
C LEU A 65 -15.39 24.35 -0.34
N ARG A 66 -14.48 24.83 -1.20
CA ARG A 66 -14.03 26.24 -1.19
C ARG A 66 -15.12 27.19 -1.69
N LEU A 67 -15.84 26.84 -2.77
CA LEU A 67 -16.94 27.66 -3.30
C LEU A 67 -18.12 27.77 -2.33
N LEU A 68 -18.37 26.70 -1.55
CA LEU A 68 -19.41 26.68 -0.52
C LEU A 68 -18.95 27.34 0.80
N HIS A 69 -17.75 27.91 0.87
CA HIS A 69 -17.15 28.51 2.07
C HIS A 69 -17.08 27.56 3.28
N ILE A 70 -17.10 26.24 3.04
CA ILE A 70 -16.98 25.22 4.08
C ILE A 70 -15.52 25.15 4.58
N VAL A 71 -14.56 25.39 3.68
CA VAL A 71 -13.12 25.42 3.98
C VAL A 71 -12.56 26.79 3.62
N LYS A 72 -11.92 27.46 4.59
CA LYS A 72 -11.28 28.77 4.36
C LYS A 72 -9.98 28.62 3.54
N PRO A 73 -9.64 29.55 2.63
CA PRO A 73 -8.54 29.37 1.68
C PRO A 73 -7.13 29.25 2.28
N HIS A 74 -6.89 29.69 3.51
CA HIS A 74 -5.55 29.73 4.11
C HIS A 74 -5.61 29.62 5.63
N LEU A 75 -5.72 28.40 6.16
CA LEU A 75 -5.31 28.14 7.54
C LEU A 75 -3.88 27.59 7.49
N PRO A 76 -2.94 28.13 8.29
CA PRO A 76 -1.59 27.56 8.39
C PRO A 76 -1.68 26.12 8.89
N ALA A 77 -0.78 25.27 8.39
CA ALA A 77 -0.69 23.83 8.65
C ALA A 77 -0.45 23.45 10.13
N ALA A 78 -0.41 24.41 11.05
CA ALA A 78 -0.33 24.19 12.49
C ALA A 78 -1.71 24.06 13.13
N ILE A 79 -2.59 23.25 12.53
CA ILE A 79 -3.83 22.83 13.20
C ILE A 79 -3.48 21.55 13.94
N ASP A 80 -3.50 21.60 15.27
CA ASP A 80 -3.57 20.40 16.10
C ASP A 80 -4.47 19.35 15.45
N VAL A 81 -3.90 18.20 15.10
CA VAL A 81 -4.58 17.21 14.29
C VAL A 81 -5.65 16.55 15.17
N SER A 82 -6.91 16.88 14.88
CA SER A 82 -8.06 16.28 15.55
C SER A 82 -8.47 15.00 14.86
N ALA A 83 -8.75 13.95 15.62
CA ALA A 83 -9.29 12.68 15.12
C ALA A 83 -10.48 12.87 14.16
N LYS A 84 -11.34 13.87 14.41
CA LYS A 84 -12.49 14.16 13.55
C LYS A 84 -12.09 14.70 12.18
N THR A 85 -11.04 15.52 12.14
CA THR A 85 -10.52 16.10 10.91
C THR A 85 -9.88 15.02 10.06
N VAL A 86 -9.04 14.17 10.67
CA VAL A 86 -8.43 13.00 9.99
C VAL A 86 -9.51 12.08 9.47
N LEU A 87 -10.45 11.66 10.33
CA LEU A 87 -11.56 10.80 9.94
C LEU A 87 -12.32 11.35 8.72
N LEU A 88 -12.64 12.65 8.69
CA LEU A 88 -13.32 13.26 7.57
C LEU A 88 -12.46 13.31 6.30
N GLN A 89 -11.21 13.75 6.42
CA GLN A 89 -10.30 13.88 5.27
C GLN A 89 -10.01 12.52 4.62
N GLU A 90 -9.70 11.52 5.43
CA GLU A 90 -9.40 10.16 4.97
C GLU A 90 -10.63 9.45 4.42
N SER A 91 -11.81 9.69 5.01
CA SER A 91 -13.06 9.18 4.43
C SER A 91 -13.35 9.76 3.04
N LEU A 92 -13.12 11.06 2.84
CA LEU A 92 -13.28 11.70 1.54
C LEU A 92 -12.23 11.23 0.53
N ALA A 93 -10.98 11.06 0.98
CA ALA A 93 -9.89 10.55 0.15
C ALA A 93 -10.16 9.11 -0.27
N PHE A 94 -10.52 8.23 0.66
CA PHE A 94 -10.94 6.85 0.37
C PHE A 94 -12.14 6.81 -0.58
N LEU A 95 -13.16 7.67 -0.39
CA LEU A 95 -14.30 7.72 -1.30
C LEU A 95 -13.88 8.04 -2.74
N CYS A 96 -12.91 8.93 -2.95
CA CYS A 96 -12.39 9.22 -4.29
C CYS A 96 -11.72 7.99 -4.92
N VAL A 97 -10.89 7.29 -4.15
CA VAL A 97 -10.19 6.06 -4.58
C VAL A 97 -11.19 4.93 -4.86
N LEU A 98 -12.20 4.78 -4.00
CA LEU A 98 -13.29 3.82 -4.15
C LEU A 98 -14.08 4.07 -5.43
N LEU A 99 -14.50 5.32 -5.67
CA LEU A 99 -15.24 5.69 -6.88
C LEU A 99 -14.40 5.48 -8.14
N ALA A 100 -13.13 5.88 -8.13
CA ALA A 100 -12.21 5.62 -9.24
C ALA A 100 -12.06 4.12 -9.52
N THR A 101 -11.92 3.32 -8.46
CA THR A 101 -11.82 1.85 -8.58
C THR A 101 -13.12 1.23 -9.08
N LEU A 102 -14.29 1.73 -8.67
CA LEU A 102 -15.58 1.26 -9.15
C LEU A 102 -15.81 1.62 -10.63
N ILE A 103 -15.39 2.80 -11.07
CA ILE A 103 -15.44 3.20 -12.48
C ILE A 103 -14.54 2.28 -13.31
N MET A 104 -13.28 2.12 -12.90
CA MET A 104 -12.36 1.21 -13.60
C MET A 104 -12.81 -0.25 -13.54
N GLY A 105 -13.32 -0.70 -12.39
CA GLY A 105 -13.95 -2.01 -12.22
C GLY A 105 -15.12 -2.24 -13.16
N SER A 106 -15.95 -1.22 -13.39
CA SER A 106 -17.06 -1.30 -14.35
C SER A 106 -16.57 -1.41 -15.79
N ILE A 107 -15.54 -0.65 -16.16
CA ILE A 107 -14.89 -0.73 -17.49
C ILE A 107 -14.28 -2.12 -17.72
N GLU A 108 -13.68 -2.69 -16.66
CA GLU A 108 -12.95 -3.97 -16.71
C GLU A 108 -13.81 -5.19 -16.38
N LYS A 109 -15.09 -4.98 -16.02
CA LYS A 109 -16.02 -6.01 -15.56
C LYS A 109 -15.48 -6.81 -14.37
N ARG A 110 -14.84 -6.11 -13.42
CA ARG A 110 -14.26 -6.65 -12.19
C ARG A 110 -14.94 -6.08 -10.95
N SER A 111 -14.92 -6.86 -9.88
CA SER A 111 -15.44 -6.49 -8.57
C SER A 111 -14.35 -5.85 -7.69
N LEU A 112 -14.74 -5.22 -6.58
CA LEU A 112 -13.78 -4.73 -5.58
C LEU A 112 -12.93 -5.86 -4.96
N GLY A 113 -13.47 -7.10 -4.96
CA GLY A 113 -12.74 -8.26 -4.48
C GLY A 113 -11.50 -8.58 -5.32
N ASP A 114 -11.56 -8.32 -6.63
CA ASP A 114 -10.42 -8.50 -7.54
C ASP A 114 -9.28 -7.51 -7.21
N TYR A 115 -9.63 -6.35 -6.67
CA TYR A 115 -8.70 -5.32 -6.21
C TYR A 115 -8.40 -5.43 -4.70
N GLY A 116 -8.56 -6.63 -4.13
CA GLY A 116 -8.14 -6.91 -2.76
C GLY A 116 -9.14 -6.51 -1.67
N LEU A 117 -10.34 -6.00 -2.01
CA LEU A 117 -11.35 -5.61 -1.02
C LEU A 117 -12.66 -6.41 -1.16
N PRO A 118 -12.63 -7.75 -0.92
CA PRO A 118 -13.82 -8.58 -1.02
C PRO A 118 -14.80 -8.25 0.12
N ARG A 119 -16.10 -8.23 -0.20
CA ARG A 119 -17.17 -8.09 0.80
C ARG A 119 -17.23 -9.28 1.76
N ARG A 120 -16.95 -10.49 1.26
CA ARG A 120 -16.92 -11.71 2.08
C ARG A 120 -15.73 -11.64 3.04
N GLY A 121 -16.00 -11.72 4.33
CA GLY A 121 -14.97 -11.62 5.37
C GLY A 121 -14.55 -10.19 5.71
N ALA A 122 -15.31 -9.18 5.25
CA ALA A 122 -15.13 -7.80 5.65
C ALA A 122 -15.19 -7.65 7.17
N PHE A 123 -14.21 -6.92 7.74
CA PHE A 123 -14.02 -6.81 9.19
C PHE A 123 -14.03 -8.16 9.93
N GLY A 124 -13.61 -9.24 9.24
CA GLY A 124 -13.54 -10.58 9.80
C GLY A 124 -12.19 -10.86 10.47
N ILE A 125 -11.86 -12.16 10.59
CA ILE A 125 -10.65 -12.62 11.29
C ILE A 125 -9.36 -11.96 10.78
N ARG A 126 -9.25 -11.68 9.47
CA ARG A 126 -8.06 -11.05 8.89
C ARG A 126 -7.84 -9.63 9.37
N PHE A 127 -8.92 -8.86 9.50
CA PHE A 127 -8.86 -7.49 10.00
C PHE A 127 -8.42 -7.45 11.46
N PHE A 128 -9.04 -8.26 12.33
CA PHE A 128 -8.66 -8.33 13.74
C PHE A 128 -7.26 -8.94 13.95
N GLU A 129 -6.88 -9.90 13.12
CA GLU A 129 -5.51 -10.41 13.09
C GLU A 129 -4.53 -9.30 12.72
N GLY A 130 -4.85 -8.47 11.72
CA GLY A 130 -4.09 -7.27 11.40
C GLY A 130 -3.95 -6.32 12.60
N LEU A 131 -5.07 -5.98 13.25
CA LEU A 131 -5.07 -5.09 14.42
C LEU A 131 -4.12 -5.58 15.52
N VAL A 132 -4.14 -6.88 15.82
CA VAL A 132 -3.23 -7.48 16.81
C VAL A 132 -1.77 -7.32 16.36
N TRP A 133 -1.47 -7.61 15.09
CA TRP A 133 -0.10 -7.50 14.58
C TRP A 133 0.42 -6.06 14.59
N GLY A 134 -0.40 -5.09 14.18
CA GLY A 134 -0.02 -3.67 14.17
C GLY A 134 0.24 -3.14 15.57
N PHE A 135 -0.71 -3.34 16.48
CA PHE A 135 -0.58 -2.89 17.87
C PHE A 135 0.67 -3.45 18.56
N PHE A 136 0.94 -4.76 18.40
CA PHE A 136 2.10 -5.38 19.03
C PHE A 136 3.43 -5.07 18.33
N ALA A 137 3.43 -4.77 17.03
CA ALA A 137 4.62 -4.30 16.35
C ALA A 137 5.03 -2.93 16.90
N GLU A 138 4.07 -2.00 17.01
CA GLU A 138 4.36 -0.68 17.58
C GLU A 138 4.71 -0.76 19.08
N CYS A 139 4.06 -1.63 19.85
CA CYS A 139 4.50 -1.91 21.22
C CYS A 139 5.94 -2.42 21.28
N ALA A 140 6.40 -3.21 20.31
CA ALA A 140 7.78 -3.69 20.26
C ALA A 140 8.76 -2.56 19.90
N THR A 141 8.38 -1.65 19.00
CA THR A 141 9.14 -0.42 18.70
C THR A 141 9.30 0.42 19.96
N MET A 142 8.19 0.78 20.61
CA MET A 142 8.21 1.59 21.84
C MET A 142 8.91 0.91 23.02
N PHE A 143 8.74 -0.41 23.19
CA PHE A 143 9.44 -1.15 24.22
C PHE A 143 10.95 -1.18 23.97
N THR A 144 11.39 -1.31 22.73
CA THR A 144 12.81 -1.25 22.37
C THR A 144 13.39 0.13 22.70
N LEU A 145 12.68 1.20 22.34
CA LEU A 145 13.08 2.57 22.69
C LEU A 145 13.11 2.82 24.20
N TYR A 146 12.19 2.21 24.95
CA TYR A 146 12.22 2.24 26.41
C TYR A 146 13.47 1.55 26.97
N LEU A 147 13.80 0.35 26.48
CA LEU A 147 15.00 -0.40 26.91
C LEU A 147 16.31 0.32 26.58
N THR A 148 16.35 1.11 25.51
CA THR A 148 17.52 1.93 25.15
C THR A 148 17.55 3.30 25.84
N GLY A 149 16.57 3.59 26.70
CA GLY A 149 16.48 4.86 27.44
C GLY A 149 16.07 6.05 26.57
N ASN A 150 15.40 5.81 25.44
CA ASN A 150 14.98 6.83 24.49
C ASN A 150 13.49 7.19 24.55
N VAL A 151 12.75 6.57 25.46
CA VAL A 151 11.32 6.83 25.72
C VAL A 151 11.11 6.99 27.23
N THR A 152 10.39 8.03 27.61
CA THR A 152 9.87 8.21 28.97
C THR A 152 8.35 8.36 28.92
N VAL A 153 7.63 7.47 29.62
CA VAL A 153 6.17 7.60 29.81
C VAL A 153 5.93 8.43 31.06
N ASN A 154 5.37 9.62 30.88
CA ASN A 154 5.15 10.61 31.95
C ASN A 154 3.85 10.35 32.74
N GLY A 155 3.02 9.41 32.29
CA GLY A 155 1.74 9.04 32.91
C GLY A 155 0.59 9.07 31.92
N PHE A 156 -0.64 9.08 32.44
CA PHE A 156 -1.85 9.19 31.64
C PHE A 156 -2.20 10.67 31.40
N ASP A 157 -2.45 11.03 30.14
CA ASP A 157 -3.00 12.33 29.76
C ASP A 157 -4.53 12.32 29.80
N LEU A 158 -5.14 11.23 29.30
CA LEU A 158 -6.57 10.99 29.35
C LEU A 158 -6.94 9.88 30.34
N THR A 159 -8.06 10.08 31.05
CA THR A 159 -8.67 9.08 31.93
C THR A 159 -10.19 9.02 31.74
N GLY A 160 -10.81 7.97 32.29
CA GLY A 160 -12.27 7.83 32.34
C GLY A 160 -12.94 7.80 30.95
N SER A 161 -14.08 8.48 30.84
CA SER A 161 -14.87 8.51 29.60
C SER A 161 -14.18 9.24 28.44
N ALA A 162 -13.29 10.18 28.73
CA ALA A 162 -12.53 10.89 27.71
C ALA A 162 -11.56 9.94 26.99
N ALA A 163 -10.85 9.09 27.73
CA ALA A 163 -9.97 8.07 27.16
C ALA A 163 -10.73 7.16 26.19
N VAL A 164 -11.85 6.57 26.63
CA VAL A 164 -12.67 5.69 25.77
C VAL A 164 -13.18 6.43 24.52
N ARG A 165 -13.63 7.68 24.68
CA ARG A 165 -14.11 8.48 23.55
C ARG A 165 -13.01 8.71 22.51
N TYR A 166 -11.82 9.12 22.93
CA TYR A 166 -10.71 9.36 22.02
C TYR A 166 -10.14 8.07 21.43
N ALA A 167 -10.11 6.97 22.20
CA ALA A 167 -9.76 5.65 21.69
C ALA A 167 -10.58 5.29 20.45
N LEU A 168 -11.92 5.42 20.56
CA LEU A 168 -12.84 5.08 19.48
C LEU A 168 -12.76 6.07 18.32
N LEU A 169 -12.59 7.36 18.59
CA LEU A 169 -12.45 8.38 17.53
C LEU A 169 -11.18 8.18 16.72
N TRP A 170 -10.04 7.97 17.38
CA TRP A 170 -8.77 7.70 16.70
C TRP A 170 -8.80 6.35 15.99
N LEU A 171 -9.41 5.32 16.57
CA LEU A 171 -9.52 4.01 15.91
C LEU A 171 -10.35 4.14 14.61
N ALA A 172 -11.45 4.87 14.65
CA ALA A 172 -12.24 5.12 13.45
C ALA A 172 -11.45 5.92 12.40
N ALA A 173 -10.68 6.93 12.83
CA ALA A 173 -9.84 7.72 11.94
C ALA A 173 -8.78 6.87 11.24
N PHE A 174 -8.03 6.06 12.00
CA PHE A 174 -6.95 5.23 11.45
C PHE A 174 -7.45 4.01 10.67
N VAL A 175 -8.65 3.51 10.95
CA VAL A 175 -9.31 2.58 10.03
C VAL A 175 -9.52 3.23 8.67
N MET A 176 -9.88 4.52 8.62
CA MET A 176 -10.04 5.24 7.35
C MET A 176 -8.71 5.59 6.69
N VAL A 177 -7.65 5.91 7.46
CA VAL A 177 -6.26 6.00 6.94
C VAL A 177 -5.88 4.69 6.27
N GLY A 178 -5.99 3.56 6.98
CA GLY A 178 -5.70 2.23 6.45
C GLY A 178 -6.54 1.90 5.22
N PHE A 179 -7.84 2.24 5.18
CA PHE A 179 -8.64 2.07 3.97
C PHE A 179 -8.13 2.91 2.80
N PHE A 180 -7.88 4.20 3.02
CA PHE A 180 -7.42 5.10 1.98
C PHE A 180 -6.08 4.65 1.41
N GLU A 181 -5.07 4.51 2.27
CA GLU A 181 -3.70 4.25 1.85
C GLU A 181 -3.51 2.85 1.28
N GLU A 182 -4.00 1.83 1.99
CA GLU A 182 -3.85 0.45 1.52
C GLU A 182 -4.61 0.22 0.21
N PHE A 183 -5.78 0.84 0.03
CA PHE A 183 -6.53 0.69 -1.21
C PHE A 183 -5.98 1.55 -2.35
N LEU A 184 -5.45 2.74 -2.05
CA LEU A 184 -4.79 3.61 -3.03
C LEU A 184 -3.54 2.95 -3.60
N PHE A 185 -2.72 2.29 -2.80
CA PHE A 185 -1.47 1.70 -3.27
C PHE A 185 -1.62 0.22 -3.63
N ARG A 186 -2.27 -0.58 -2.78
CA ARG A 186 -2.32 -2.04 -2.90
C ARG A 186 -3.65 -2.59 -3.44
N GLY A 187 -4.64 -1.72 -3.64
CA GLY A 187 -5.89 -2.05 -4.33
C GLY A 187 -5.74 -2.07 -5.84
N TYR A 188 -6.38 -1.10 -6.51
CA TYR A 188 -6.38 -1.03 -7.96
C TYR A 188 -4.97 -0.89 -8.57
N PRO A 189 -4.04 -0.05 -8.05
CA PRO A 189 -2.72 0.11 -8.65
C PRO A 189 -1.82 -1.12 -8.58
N GLN A 190 -1.69 -1.75 -7.40
CA GLN A 190 -0.92 -2.99 -7.27
C GLN A 190 -1.49 -4.09 -8.17
N PHE A 191 -2.81 -4.29 -8.19
CA PHE A 191 -3.43 -5.25 -9.08
C PHE A 191 -3.10 -4.96 -10.54
N THR A 192 -3.37 -3.73 -10.99
CA THR A 192 -3.24 -3.33 -12.40
C THR A 192 -1.79 -3.38 -12.86
N LEU A 193 -0.85 -2.83 -12.09
CA LEU A 193 0.56 -2.84 -12.43
C LEU A 193 1.11 -4.28 -12.44
N SER A 194 0.64 -5.14 -11.52
CA SER A 194 1.02 -6.56 -11.50
C SER A 194 0.64 -7.31 -12.78
N THR A 195 -0.45 -6.93 -13.46
CA THR A 195 -0.83 -7.54 -14.75
C THR A 195 0.16 -7.22 -15.87
N GLY A 196 0.94 -6.14 -15.76
CA GLY A 196 1.91 -5.73 -16.76
C GLY A 196 3.35 -6.19 -16.48
N ILE A 197 3.78 -6.10 -15.20
CA ILE A 197 5.19 -6.31 -14.83
C ILE A 197 5.39 -7.33 -13.71
N GLY A 198 4.33 -8.02 -13.28
CA GLY A 198 4.37 -8.97 -12.17
C GLY A 198 4.28 -8.31 -10.79
N PHE A 199 4.00 -9.13 -9.78
CA PHE A 199 3.65 -8.66 -8.43
C PHE A 199 4.79 -7.93 -7.73
N TRP A 200 5.99 -8.50 -7.70
CA TRP A 200 7.10 -7.94 -6.94
C TRP A 200 7.66 -6.65 -7.54
N PRO A 201 7.87 -6.53 -8.87
CA PRO A 201 8.23 -5.24 -9.46
C PRO A 201 7.18 -4.16 -9.19
N ALA A 202 5.89 -4.49 -9.28
CA ALA A 202 4.81 -3.56 -8.92
C ALA A 202 4.87 -3.13 -7.44
N ALA A 203 5.08 -4.10 -6.54
CA ALA A 203 5.17 -3.84 -5.10
C ALA A 203 6.35 -2.93 -4.75
N LEU A 204 7.52 -3.14 -5.35
CA LEU A 204 8.69 -2.29 -5.14
C LEU A 204 8.46 -0.86 -5.65
N ILE A 205 7.88 -0.71 -6.84
CA ILE A 205 7.55 0.62 -7.40
C ILE A 205 6.55 1.34 -6.50
N LEU A 206 5.46 0.68 -6.11
CA LEU A 206 4.41 1.30 -5.31
C LEU A 206 4.85 1.59 -3.88
N SER A 207 5.75 0.77 -3.31
CA SER A 207 6.36 1.06 -2.01
C SER A 207 7.32 2.25 -2.07
N GLY A 208 8.06 2.39 -3.19
CA GLY A 208 8.87 3.58 -3.44
C GLY A 208 8.02 4.84 -3.63
N LEU A 209 6.88 4.74 -4.34
CA LEU A 209 5.94 5.87 -4.49
C LEU A 209 5.29 6.25 -3.16
N PHE A 210 5.00 5.28 -2.30
CA PHE A 210 4.48 5.50 -0.94
C PHE A 210 5.47 6.30 -0.10
N TRP A 211 6.75 5.88 -0.11
CA TRP A 211 7.84 6.64 0.50
C TRP A 211 7.96 8.07 -0.05
N LEU A 212 7.94 8.24 -1.37
CA LEU A 212 8.02 9.57 -1.99
C LEU A 212 6.86 10.49 -1.54
N GLY A 213 5.67 9.93 -1.29
CA GLY A 213 4.56 10.68 -0.69
C GLY A 213 4.86 11.15 0.74
N HIS A 214 5.49 10.28 1.55
CA HIS A 214 5.84 10.57 2.94
C HIS A 214 7.03 11.51 3.10
N MET A 215 7.88 11.68 2.08
CA MET A 215 8.92 12.74 2.10
C MET A 215 8.35 14.16 2.18
N GLY A 216 7.03 14.33 2.00
CA GLY A 216 6.32 15.59 2.27
C GLY A 216 5.95 15.81 3.74
N ASN A 217 6.12 14.81 4.61
CA ASN A 217 5.73 14.86 6.01
C ASN A 217 6.67 15.77 6.83
N PRO A 218 6.17 16.47 7.85
CA PRO A 218 6.98 17.36 8.67
C PRO A 218 8.14 16.62 9.36
N GLY A 219 9.36 16.99 8.99
CA GLY A 219 10.58 16.48 9.64
C GLY A 219 11.06 15.12 9.14
N GLU A 220 10.47 14.60 8.06
CA GLU A 220 10.86 13.31 7.45
C GLU A 220 12.36 13.25 7.13
N THR A 221 12.96 12.07 7.33
CA THR A 221 14.38 11.82 7.08
C THR A 221 14.58 10.70 6.07
N TRP A 222 15.81 10.53 5.57
CA TRP A 222 16.13 9.38 4.70
C TRP A 222 15.98 8.03 5.41
N VAL A 223 16.21 7.99 6.74
CA VAL A 223 16.05 6.77 7.54
C VAL A 223 14.57 6.44 7.69
N GLY A 224 13.77 7.42 8.11
CA GLY A 224 12.33 7.28 8.25
C GLY A 224 11.68 6.93 6.92
N GLY A 225 12.00 7.66 5.86
CA GLY A 225 11.52 7.35 4.51
C GLY A 225 11.85 5.92 4.03
N PHE A 226 13.03 5.37 4.37
CA PHE A 226 13.33 3.97 4.08
C PHE A 226 12.53 2.99 4.96
N ALA A 227 12.31 3.30 6.24
CA ALA A 227 11.43 2.55 7.12
C ALA A 227 9.99 2.52 6.57
N THR A 228 9.47 3.67 6.13
CA THR A 228 8.17 3.82 5.46
C THR A 228 8.08 3.01 4.17
N ALA A 229 9.13 3.02 3.33
CA ALA A 229 9.19 2.17 2.13
C ALA A 229 9.13 0.68 2.48
N LEU A 230 9.77 0.28 3.59
CA LEU A 230 9.77 -1.09 4.05
C LEU A 230 8.42 -1.49 4.67
N ALA A 231 7.76 -0.62 5.43
CA ALA A 231 6.41 -0.81 5.93
C ALA A 231 5.41 -0.95 4.77
N ALA A 232 5.56 -0.12 3.73
CA ALA A 232 4.80 -0.23 2.50
C ALA A 232 4.97 -1.59 1.79
N LEU A 233 6.20 -2.12 1.81
CA LEU A 233 6.50 -3.44 1.28
C LEU A 233 5.93 -4.56 2.17
N LEU A 234 5.97 -4.40 3.49
CA LEU A 234 5.32 -5.30 4.45
C LEU A 234 3.83 -5.45 4.13
N PHE A 235 3.12 -4.36 3.85
CA PHE A 235 1.72 -4.46 3.47
C PHE A 235 1.51 -5.18 2.13
N CYS A 236 2.40 -4.99 1.16
CA CYS A 236 2.40 -5.80 -0.08
C CYS A 236 2.64 -7.29 0.20
N VAL A 237 3.60 -7.63 1.08
CA VAL A 237 3.83 -9.01 1.53
C VAL A 237 2.57 -9.56 2.15
N SER A 238 1.92 -8.80 3.05
CA SER A 238 0.69 -9.20 3.73
C SER A 238 -0.45 -9.48 2.73
N LEU A 239 -0.61 -8.65 1.70
CA LEU A 239 -1.56 -8.87 0.61
C LEU A 239 -1.22 -10.16 -0.15
N ARG A 240 0.05 -10.38 -0.49
CA ARG A 240 0.49 -11.58 -1.22
C ARG A 240 0.14 -12.87 -0.49
N VAL A 241 0.28 -12.87 0.82
CA VAL A 241 0.12 -14.07 1.64
C VAL A 241 -1.31 -14.26 2.15
N THR A 242 -2.06 -13.19 2.42
CA THR A 242 -3.46 -13.26 2.89
C THR A 242 -4.47 -13.28 1.76
N GLY A 243 -4.11 -12.74 0.58
CA GLY A 243 -4.94 -12.67 -0.61
C GLY A 243 -5.94 -11.50 -0.64
N ASN A 244 -5.96 -10.64 0.38
CA ASN A 244 -6.80 -9.43 0.41
C ASN A 244 -6.23 -8.39 1.40
N LEU A 245 -6.81 -7.19 1.40
CA LEU A 245 -6.33 -6.04 2.14
C LEU A 245 -6.80 -5.99 3.60
N TRP A 246 -7.72 -6.85 4.04
CA TRP A 246 -8.30 -6.75 5.39
C TRP A 246 -7.24 -6.85 6.49
N PHE A 247 -6.23 -7.71 6.32
CA PHE A 247 -5.11 -7.77 7.26
C PHE A 247 -4.26 -6.49 7.22
N ALA A 248 -3.92 -5.98 6.04
CA ALA A 248 -3.13 -4.77 5.88
C ALA A 248 -3.84 -3.56 6.51
N ILE A 249 -5.13 -3.37 6.22
CA ILE A 249 -5.95 -2.28 6.75
C ILE A 249 -6.01 -2.34 8.29
N GLY A 250 -6.26 -3.53 8.86
CA GLY A 250 -6.28 -3.68 10.32
C GLY A 250 -4.91 -3.44 10.94
N MET A 251 -3.85 -3.91 10.30
CA MET A 251 -2.48 -3.73 10.79
C MET A 251 -2.06 -2.26 10.77
N HIS A 252 -2.25 -1.58 9.64
CA HIS A 252 -2.00 -0.15 9.48
C HIS A 252 -2.80 0.64 10.53
N ALA A 253 -4.12 0.42 10.62
CA ALA A 253 -4.96 1.15 11.56
C ALA A 253 -4.56 1.00 13.04
N ALA A 254 -4.11 -0.18 13.46
CA ALA A 254 -3.66 -0.38 14.83
C ALA A 254 -2.25 0.14 15.10
N TRP A 255 -1.42 0.23 14.07
CA TRP A 255 -0.07 0.80 14.16
C TRP A 255 -0.17 2.29 14.51
N ASP A 256 -0.82 3.06 13.64
CA ASP A 256 -1.01 4.50 13.82
C ASP A 256 -1.79 4.82 15.11
N TRP A 257 -2.80 3.99 15.42
CA TRP A 257 -3.55 4.14 16.66
C TRP A 257 -2.68 3.93 17.90
N ALA A 258 -1.71 3.02 17.83
CA ALA A 258 -0.79 2.79 18.92
C ALA A 258 0.16 4.00 19.10
N GLU A 259 0.76 4.52 18.02
CA GLU A 259 1.60 5.73 18.10
C GLU A 259 0.81 6.94 18.60
N THR A 260 -0.24 7.31 17.86
CA THR A 260 -1.00 8.54 18.10
C THR A 260 -1.82 8.47 19.37
N TYR A 261 -2.72 7.49 19.52
CA TYR A 261 -3.63 7.47 20.66
C TYR A 261 -3.00 6.77 21.86
N PHE A 262 -2.44 5.57 21.71
CA PHE A 262 -2.04 4.79 22.88
C PHE A 262 -0.80 5.38 23.56
N PHE A 263 0.27 5.62 22.80
CA PHE A 263 1.53 6.14 23.31
C PHE A 263 1.59 7.66 23.34
N GLY A 264 0.81 8.37 22.52
CA GLY A 264 0.82 9.83 22.49
C GLY A 264 2.11 10.41 21.93
N VAL A 265 2.70 9.71 20.96
CA VAL A 265 3.84 10.19 20.17
C VAL A 265 3.33 10.72 18.82
N ALA A 266 4.18 11.46 18.11
CA ALA A 266 3.85 11.88 16.75
C ALA A 266 3.79 10.65 15.83
N ASP A 267 2.88 10.71 14.86
CA ASP A 267 2.69 9.77 13.76
C ASP A 267 2.86 10.59 12.48
N SER A 268 3.78 10.21 11.60
CA SER A 268 4.07 10.92 10.35
C SER A 268 4.35 12.42 10.52
N GLY A 269 4.98 12.80 11.62
CA GLY A 269 5.30 14.19 11.94
C GLY A 269 4.14 15.01 12.48
N MET A 270 3.01 14.35 12.77
CA MET A 270 1.75 14.97 13.16
C MET A 270 1.46 14.68 14.63
N PRO A 271 1.85 15.57 15.56
CA PRO A 271 1.41 15.45 16.94
C PRO A 271 -0.10 15.62 17.02
N ALA A 272 -0.76 14.75 17.78
CA ALA A 272 -2.19 14.71 17.88
C ALA A 272 -2.66 15.02 19.31
N ASN A 273 -3.87 15.57 19.43
CA ASN A 273 -4.49 15.78 20.74
C ASN A 273 -5.33 14.57 21.15
N GLY A 274 -5.50 14.40 22.46
CA GLY A 274 -6.38 13.39 23.03
C GLY A 274 -5.82 11.98 22.93
N HIS A 275 -4.58 11.81 23.36
CA HIS A 275 -3.89 10.53 23.51
C HIS A 275 -4.00 10.01 24.96
N LEU A 276 -3.85 8.71 25.15
CA LEU A 276 -3.95 8.04 26.43
C LEU A 276 -2.76 8.34 27.32
N LEU A 277 -1.56 8.04 26.84
CA LEU A 277 -0.31 8.25 27.55
C LEU A 277 0.32 9.58 27.13
N ASN A 278 1.00 10.24 28.06
CA ASN A 278 1.89 11.33 27.74
C ASN A 278 3.31 10.76 27.66
N THR A 279 3.89 10.70 26.47
CA THR A 279 5.21 10.10 26.23
C THR A 279 6.17 11.11 25.64
N THR A 280 7.41 11.12 26.15
CA THR A 280 8.50 11.94 25.61
C THR A 280 9.56 11.06 24.99
N LEU A 281 9.88 11.34 23.72
CA LEU A 281 11.01 10.75 23.02
C LEU A 281 12.28 11.54 23.34
N SER A 282 13.37 10.85 23.67
CA SER A 282 14.66 11.46 23.96
C SER A 282 15.78 10.73 23.23
N GLY A 283 16.76 11.47 22.71
CA GLY A 283 17.89 10.89 21.97
C GLY A 283 17.97 11.36 20.52
N SER A 284 18.80 10.66 19.73
CA SER A 284 19.10 11.05 18.36
C SER A 284 17.95 10.74 17.40
N LYS A 285 17.77 11.61 16.39
CA LYS A 285 16.70 11.47 15.38
C LYS A 285 16.65 10.11 14.68
N TRP A 286 17.79 9.48 14.38
CA TRP A 286 17.79 8.17 13.72
C TRP A 286 17.30 7.03 14.63
N MET A 287 17.36 7.22 15.96
CA MET A 287 16.94 6.23 16.94
C MET A 287 15.46 6.37 17.29
N THR A 288 14.95 7.61 17.39
CA THR A 288 13.56 7.86 17.80
C THR A 288 12.64 8.30 16.66
N GLY A 289 13.19 8.52 15.47
CA GLY A 289 12.54 9.20 14.34
C GLY A 289 12.34 10.72 14.54
N GLY A 290 12.80 11.28 15.68
CA GLY A 290 12.80 12.72 15.91
C GLY A 290 11.40 13.31 16.00
N THR A 291 11.10 14.29 15.13
CA THR A 291 9.77 14.93 15.09
C THR A 291 8.75 14.11 14.33
N VAL A 292 9.17 13.11 13.55
CA VAL A 292 8.26 12.23 12.78
C VAL A 292 7.47 11.34 13.73
N GLY A 293 8.18 10.70 14.67
CA GLY A 293 7.63 9.62 15.48
C GLY A 293 8.51 8.39 15.44
N PRO A 294 8.28 7.39 16.30
CA PRO A 294 9.01 6.12 16.32
C PRO A 294 9.08 5.43 14.96
N GLU A 295 8.04 5.55 14.11
CA GLU A 295 8.04 4.99 12.76
C GLU A 295 9.17 5.51 11.86
N GLY A 296 9.69 6.71 12.15
CA GLY A 296 10.80 7.32 11.44
C GLY A 296 12.19 6.77 11.85
N SER A 297 12.24 5.75 12.71
CA SER A 297 13.47 5.28 13.35
C SER A 297 14.09 4.05 12.69
N VAL A 298 15.35 3.79 13.03
CA VAL A 298 15.99 2.50 12.70
C VAL A 298 15.38 1.34 13.50
N VAL A 299 14.81 1.60 14.67
CA VAL A 299 14.13 0.57 15.47
C VAL A 299 12.95 0.06 14.68
N GLU A 300 12.17 0.96 14.10
CA GLU A 300 11.05 0.63 13.23
C GLU A 300 11.48 -0.25 12.05
N LEU A 301 12.55 0.14 11.35
CA LEU A 301 13.11 -0.64 10.25
C LEU A 301 13.40 -2.10 10.67
N VAL A 302 13.97 -2.30 11.86
CA VAL A 302 14.26 -3.63 12.41
C VAL A 302 12.96 -4.38 12.73
N ILE A 303 11.99 -3.74 13.37
CA ILE A 303 10.70 -4.36 13.74
C ILE A 303 9.93 -4.76 12.48
N VAL A 304 9.79 -3.87 11.49
CA VAL A 304 9.14 -4.17 10.21
C VAL A 304 9.84 -5.33 9.51
N SER A 305 11.18 -5.34 9.47
CA SER A 305 11.95 -6.45 8.89
C SER A 305 11.65 -7.78 9.59
N ALA A 306 11.57 -7.77 10.93
CA ALA A 306 11.23 -8.95 11.71
C ALA A 306 9.79 -9.42 11.43
N VAL A 307 8.84 -8.49 11.35
CA VAL A 307 7.43 -8.81 11.04
C VAL A 307 7.29 -9.41 9.63
N ILE A 308 7.99 -8.87 8.63
CA ILE A 308 8.07 -9.45 7.28
C ILE A 308 8.56 -10.91 7.37
N GLY A 309 9.66 -11.15 8.09
CA GLY A 309 10.21 -12.48 8.30
C GLY A 309 9.22 -13.44 8.97
N LEU A 310 8.54 -12.99 10.02
CA LEU A 310 7.53 -13.77 10.75
C LEU A 310 6.33 -14.13 9.86
N LEU A 311 5.86 -13.20 9.02
CA LEU A 311 4.81 -13.49 8.04
C LEU A 311 5.26 -14.57 7.07
N PHE A 312 6.45 -14.44 6.47
CA PHE A 312 6.97 -15.48 5.57
C PHE A 312 7.06 -16.85 6.23
N LEU A 313 7.58 -16.94 7.46
CA LEU A 313 7.67 -18.19 8.22
C LEU A 313 6.30 -18.80 8.48
N ARG A 314 5.33 -17.98 8.89
CA ARG A 314 3.97 -18.42 9.20
C ARG A 314 3.25 -18.97 7.97
N PHE A 315 3.38 -18.29 6.83
CA PHE A 315 2.71 -18.71 5.61
C PHE A 315 3.37 -19.91 4.95
N ARG A 316 4.71 -20.00 4.96
CA ARG A 316 5.42 -21.21 4.51
C ARG A 316 4.99 -22.45 5.31
N ARG A 317 4.83 -22.32 6.63
CA ARG A 317 4.34 -23.42 7.47
C ARG A 317 2.92 -23.86 7.10
N ARG A 318 2.02 -22.91 6.85
CA ARG A 318 0.64 -23.21 6.44
C ARG A 318 0.57 -23.90 5.08
N GLU A 319 1.41 -23.47 4.12
CA GLU A 319 1.50 -24.10 2.81
C GLU A 319 2.01 -25.54 2.92
N LEU A 320 3.09 -25.77 3.68
CA LEU A 320 3.59 -27.12 3.95
C LEU A 320 2.53 -27.99 4.62
N GLN A 321 1.83 -27.49 5.64
CA GLN A 321 0.76 -28.22 6.32
C GLN A 321 -0.39 -28.60 5.38
N ARG A 322 -0.75 -27.74 4.43
CA ARG A 322 -1.77 -28.04 3.40
C ARG A 322 -1.30 -29.14 2.46
N LEU A 323 -0.03 -29.13 2.06
CA LEU A 323 0.54 -30.15 1.16
C LEU A 323 0.72 -31.51 1.84
N THR A 324 0.93 -31.52 3.16
CA THR A 324 1.14 -32.76 3.94
C THR A 324 -0.13 -33.28 4.62
N ALA A 325 -1.25 -32.56 4.56
CA ALA A 325 -2.50 -33.02 5.15
C ALA A 325 -3.03 -34.24 4.35
N PRO A 326 -3.46 -35.33 5.03
CA PRO A 326 -4.07 -36.46 4.34
C PRO A 326 -5.32 -35.97 3.58
N LEU A 327 -5.45 -36.43 2.33
CA LEU A 327 -6.62 -36.13 1.49
C LEU A 327 -7.86 -36.71 2.19
N SER A 328 -8.68 -35.84 2.78
CA SER A 328 -9.98 -36.17 3.38
C SER A 328 -11.09 -36.02 2.36
#